data_AF-A0A0T5ZHV8-F1
#
_entry.id   AF-A0A0T5ZHV8-F1
#
_cell.length_a   1.000
_cell.length_b   1.000
_cell.length_c   1.000
_cell.angle_alpha   90.00
_cell.angle_beta   90.00
_cell.angle_gamma   90.00
#
_symmetry.space_group_name_H-M   'P 1'
#
loop_
_entity.id
_entity.type
_entity.pdbx_description
1 polymer ?
#
loop_
_entity_poly.entity_id
_entity_poly.type
_entity_poly.pdbx_seq_one_letter_code
_entity_poly.pdbx_strand_id
1 'polypeptide(L)'
;MKHGAWASTALVGPLDSGAMYPRDRFSSLGLFGAALLAWVVVALLFTTRSPVGDVAIQMTGAALVGVAFALTTMPLFWLAAFSRHRRIAYKGDWVRAVRRGVWVGLVVGFLVVLRSQDAFSWPLALFVAVMVAFVETSLSVER
;
A
#
# COMPACT_ATOMS: atom_id res chain seq x y z
N MET A 1 -21.09 -27.90 50.71
CA MET A 1 -20.99 -26.51 50.21
C MET A 1 -20.35 -26.54 48.84
N LYS A 2 -21.16 -26.50 47.77
CA LYS A 2 -20.71 -26.24 46.41
C LYS A 2 -20.78 -24.73 46.23
N HIS A 3 -19.78 -24.09 45.64
CA HIS A 3 -19.87 -22.89 44.77
C HIS A 3 -18.48 -22.22 44.68
N GLY A 4 -17.92 -22.20 43.48
CA GLY A 4 -16.67 -21.50 43.18
C GLY A 4 -16.13 -21.76 41.77
N ALA A 5 -17.01 -21.91 40.78
CA ALA A 5 -16.64 -22.18 39.39
C ALA A 5 -17.18 -21.08 38.44
N TRP A 6 -16.94 -19.82 38.78
CA TRP A 6 -17.48 -18.68 38.03
C TRP A 6 -16.45 -17.60 37.66
N ALA A 7 -15.14 -17.87 37.79
CA ALA A 7 -14.10 -16.86 37.60
C ALA A 7 -13.32 -16.96 36.28
N SER A 8 -13.82 -17.67 35.25
CA SER A 8 -13.08 -17.88 33.99
C SER A 8 -13.72 -17.29 32.73
N THR A 9 -14.90 -16.67 32.82
CA THR A 9 -15.65 -16.21 31.63
C THR A 9 -15.65 -14.70 31.38
N ALA A 10 -14.98 -13.90 32.23
CA ALA A 10 -15.12 -12.42 32.20
C ALA A 10 -13.91 -11.63 31.67
N LEU A 11 -12.86 -12.27 31.12
CA LEU A 11 -11.64 -11.57 30.66
C LEU A 11 -11.36 -11.66 29.15
N VAL A 12 -12.31 -12.13 28.35
CA VAL A 12 -12.18 -12.07 26.89
C VAL A 12 -12.92 -10.83 26.41
N GLY A 13 -12.25 -9.68 26.44
CA GLY A 13 -12.65 -8.54 25.61
C GLY A 13 -12.76 -8.97 24.15
N PRO A 14 -13.49 -8.25 23.28
CA PRO A 14 -13.62 -8.62 21.88
C PRO A 14 -12.21 -8.83 21.31
N LEU A 15 -11.91 -10.07 20.89
CA LEU A 15 -10.59 -10.45 20.39
C LEU A 15 -10.16 -9.41 19.34
N ASP A 16 -8.94 -8.88 19.45
CA ASP A 16 -8.37 -7.92 18.49
C ASP A 16 -8.14 -8.52 17.08
N SER A 17 -8.63 -9.75 16.89
CA SER A 17 -8.47 -10.61 15.73
C SER A 17 -9.79 -11.36 15.47
N GLY A 18 -10.18 -11.49 14.22
CA GLY A 18 -11.43 -12.14 13.83
C GLY A 18 -11.46 -12.54 12.35
N ALA A 19 -12.52 -13.23 11.93
CA ALA A 19 -12.78 -13.45 10.50
C ALA A 19 -12.93 -12.10 9.77
N MET A 20 -12.63 -12.07 8.46
CA MET A 20 -12.63 -10.85 7.63
C MET A 20 -13.85 -9.97 7.90
N TYR A 21 -13.61 -8.74 8.38
CA TYR A 21 -14.70 -7.81 8.67
C TYR A 21 -15.28 -7.25 7.35
N PRO A 22 -16.61 -7.00 7.27
CA PRO A 22 -17.22 -6.38 6.08
C PRO A 22 -16.53 -5.07 5.68
N ARG A 23 -16.11 -4.25 6.66
CA ARG A 23 -15.35 -3.01 6.42
C ARG A 23 -14.06 -3.24 5.62
N ASP A 24 -13.34 -4.33 5.89
CA ASP A 24 -12.07 -4.61 5.22
C ASP A 24 -12.33 -4.97 3.76
N ARG A 25 -13.43 -5.71 3.50
CA ARG A 25 -13.88 -6.03 2.15
C ARG A 25 -14.28 -4.77 1.38
N PHE A 26 -15.07 -3.88 1.97
CA PHE A 26 -15.46 -2.62 1.34
C PHE A 26 -14.24 -1.72 1.07
N SER A 27 -13.30 -1.63 2.01
CA SER A 27 -12.04 -0.89 1.82
C SER A 27 -11.21 -1.46 0.67
N SER A 28 -11.04 -2.78 0.59
CA SER A 28 -10.32 -3.40 -0.54
C SER A 28 -11.02 -3.14 -1.88
N LEU A 29 -12.34 -3.31 -1.95
CA LEU A 29 -13.11 -3.04 -3.17
C LEU A 29 -13.04 -1.56 -3.58
N GLY A 30 -13.16 -0.65 -2.61
CA GLY A 30 -13.03 0.78 -2.83
C GLY A 30 -11.64 1.14 -3.36
N LEU A 31 -10.57 0.57 -2.79
CA LEU A 31 -9.20 0.79 -3.26
C LEU A 31 -8.97 0.22 -4.66
N PHE A 32 -9.50 -0.97 -4.98
CA PHE A 32 -9.42 -1.50 -6.35
C PHE A 32 -10.19 -0.64 -7.35
N GLY A 33 -11.37 -0.14 -6.98
CA GLY A 33 -12.12 0.81 -7.79
C GLY A 33 -11.35 2.12 -8.00
N ALA A 34 -10.76 2.68 -6.95
CA ALA A 34 -9.94 3.88 -7.02
C ALA A 34 -8.66 3.65 -7.87
N ALA A 35 -8.03 2.49 -7.75
CA ALA A 35 -6.88 2.09 -8.56
C ALA A 35 -7.26 2.02 -10.04
N LEU A 36 -8.40 1.41 -10.38
CA LEU A 36 -8.90 1.35 -11.74
C LEU A 36 -9.12 2.76 -12.31
N LEU A 37 -9.77 3.64 -11.55
CA LEU A 37 -9.97 5.04 -11.95
C LEU A 37 -8.63 5.78 -12.15
N ALA A 38 -7.68 5.59 -11.25
CA ALA A 38 -6.35 6.19 -11.38
C ALA A 38 -5.64 5.72 -12.67
N TRP A 39 -5.72 4.44 -13.00
CA TRP A 39 -5.19 3.91 -14.26
C TRP A 39 -5.89 4.46 -15.50
N VAL A 40 -7.21 4.66 -15.45
CA VAL A 40 -7.96 5.33 -16.52
C VAL A 40 -7.45 6.77 -16.71
N VAL A 41 -7.24 7.52 -15.63
CA VAL A 41 -6.69 8.88 -15.70
C VAL A 41 -5.27 8.89 -16.28
N VAL A 42 -4.41 7.96 -15.86
CA VAL A 42 -3.06 7.77 -16.43
C VAL A 42 -3.14 7.50 -17.93
N ALA A 43 -4.01 6.58 -18.35
CA ALA A 43 -4.18 6.23 -19.76
C ALA A 43 -4.69 7.43 -20.57
N LEU A 44 -5.67 8.18 -20.05
CA LEU A 44 -6.19 9.40 -20.68
C LEU A 44 -5.09 10.44 -20.84
N LEU A 45 -4.27 10.69 -19.81
CA LEU A 45 -3.18 11.65 -19.89
C LEU A 45 -2.20 11.30 -21.03
N PHE A 46 -1.69 10.07 -21.05
CA PHE A 46 -0.66 9.67 -22.01
C PHE A 46 -1.19 9.40 -23.43
N THR A 47 -2.50 9.21 -23.61
CA THR A 47 -3.12 9.09 -24.94
C THR A 47 -3.55 10.44 -25.52
N THR A 48 -3.72 11.47 -24.69
CA THR A 48 -4.16 12.81 -25.14
C THR A 48 -3.04 13.86 -25.12
N ARG A 49 -1.99 13.65 -24.32
CA ARG A 49 -0.87 14.57 -24.18
C ARG A 49 0.46 13.85 -24.37
N SER A 50 1.32 14.43 -25.19
CA SER A 50 2.71 13.96 -25.32
C SER A 50 3.54 14.43 -24.12
N PRO A 51 4.27 13.53 -23.44
CA PRO A 51 5.23 13.92 -22.40
C PRO A 51 6.56 14.44 -22.98
N VAL A 52 6.80 14.31 -24.28
CA VAL A 52 8.06 14.71 -24.91
C VAL A 52 8.15 16.23 -24.96
N GLY A 53 9.16 16.80 -24.28
CA GLY A 53 9.38 18.25 -24.22
C GLY A 53 8.47 19.01 -23.26
N ASP A 54 7.54 18.35 -22.57
CA ASP A 54 6.62 18.98 -21.60
C ASP A 54 6.88 18.46 -20.18
N VAL A 55 7.64 19.25 -19.41
CA VAL A 55 8.00 18.91 -18.01
C VAL A 55 6.76 18.81 -17.12
N ALA A 56 5.72 19.61 -17.35
CA ALA A 56 4.52 19.59 -16.53
C ALA A 56 3.78 18.26 -16.71
N ILE A 57 3.66 17.76 -17.95
CA ILE A 57 3.05 16.46 -18.23
C ILE A 57 3.91 15.31 -17.70
N GLN A 58 5.24 15.41 -17.78
CA GLN A 58 6.14 14.41 -17.18
C GLN A 58 5.96 14.31 -15.66
N MET A 59 5.97 15.44 -14.95
CA MET A 59 5.82 15.45 -13.49
C MET A 59 4.41 14.99 -13.07
N THR A 60 3.38 15.46 -13.76
CA THR A 60 1.99 15.06 -13.51
C THR A 60 1.81 13.57 -13.77
N GLY A 61 2.34 13.06 -14.88
CA GLY A 61 2.30 11.64 -15.23
C GLY A 61 3.03 10.77 -14.20
N ALA A 62 4.20 11.19 -13.73
CA ALA A 62 4.93 10.47 -12.69
C ALA A 62 4.16 10.41 -11.37
N ALA A 63 3.54 11.52 -10.95
CA ALA A 63 2.69 11.56 -9.76
C ALA A 63 1.48 10.64 -9.89
N LEU A 64 0.76 10.69 -11.02
CA LEU A 64 -0.41 9.84 -11.27
C LEU A 64 -0.05 8.36 -11.31
N VAL A 65 1.06 7.99 -11.95
CA VAL A 65 1.55 6.61 -11.96
C VAL A 65 1.90 6.16 -10.54
N GLY A 66 2.62 6.97 -9.76
CA GLY A 66 2.92 6.68 -8.36
C GLY A 66 1.65 6.43 -7.53
N VAL A 67 0.63 7.29 -7.67
CA VAL A 67 -0.67 7.13 -7.01
C VAL A 67 -1.38 5.84 -7.47
N ALA A 68 -1.40 5.55 -8.76
CA ALA A 68 -2.02 4.34 -9.29
C ALA A 68 -1.37 3.08 -8.72
N PHE A 69 -0.03 3.04 -8.63
CA PHE A 69 0.69 1.92 -8.01
C PHE A 69 0.46 1.83 -6.51
N ALA A 70 0.40 2.94 -5.78
CA ALA A 70 0.06 2.94 -4.36
C ALA A 70 -1.33 2.33 -4.13
N LEU A 71 -2.35 2.83 -4.82
CA LEU A 71 -3.72 2.35 -4.72
C LEU A 71 -3.87 0.88 -5.12
N THR A 72 -3.11 0.43 -6.13
CA THR A 72 -3.11 -0.97 -6.57
C THR A 72 -2.49 -1.89 -5.54
N THR A 73 -1.38 -1.47 -4.91
CA THR A 73 -0.60 -2.35 -4.02
C THR A 73 -1.10 -2.38 -2.57
N MET A 74 -1.74 -1.32 -2.07
CA MET A 74 -2.33 -1.28 -0.73
C MET A 74 -3.24 -2.49 -0.42
N PRO A 75 -4.29 -2.80 -1.21
CA PRO A 75 -5.14 -3.95 -0.93
C PRO A 75 -4.39 -5.27 -1.09
N LEU A 76 -3.37 -5.35 -1.96
CA LEU A 76 -2.55 -6.54 -2.14
C LEU A 76 -1.67 -6.82 -0.92
N PHE A 77 -1.04 -5.80 -0.33
CA PHE A 77 -0.25 -5.96 0.89
C PHE A 77 -1.11 -6.39 2.07
N TRP A 78 -2.32 -5.85 2.18
CA TRP A 78 -3.27 -6.28 3.18
C TRP A 78 -3.70 -7.74 2.98
N LEU A 79 -4.08 -8.12 1.75
CA LEU A 79 -4.47 -9.49 1.41
C LEU A 79 -3.34 -10.50 1.63
N ALA A 80 -2.11 -10.13 1.31
CA ALA A 80 -0.94 -10.95 1.55
C ALA A 80 -0.74 -11.22 3.05
N ALA A 81 -0.82 -10.18 3.90
CA ALA A 81 -0.75 -10.34 5.35
C ALA A 81 -1.90 -11.22 5.88
N PHE A 82 -3.14 -10.95 5.45
CA PHE A 82 -4.32 -11.72 5.82
C PHE A 82 -4.20 -13.20 5.45
N SER A 83 -3.69 -13.51 4.24
CA SER A 83 -3.45 -14.90 3.80
C SER A 83 -2.38 -15.60 4.64
N ARG A 84 -1.30 -14.90 5.01
CA ARG A 84 -0.20 -15.43 5.83
C ARG A 84 -0.66 -15.72 7.26
N HIS A 85 -1.58 -14.92 7.78
CA HIS A 85 -2.17 -15.06 9.11
C HIS A 85 -3.35 -16.06 9.18
N ARG A 86 -3.43 -17.03 8.26
CA ARG A 86 -4.51 -18.03 8.20
C ARG A 86 -5.93 -17.43 8.13
N ARG A 87 -6.09 -16.28 7.45
CA ARG A 87 -7.37 -15.56 7.27
C ARG A 87 -7.93 -14.93 8.54
N ILE A 88 -7.04 -14.51 9.43
CA ILE A 88 -7.38 -13.73 10.63
C ILE A 88 -7.02 -12.26 10.36
N ALA A 89 -7.99 -11.36 10.49
CA ALA A 89 -7.79 -9.93 10.31
C ALA A 89 -7.31 -9.28 11.62
N TYR A 90 -6.08 -8.76 11.65
CA TYR A 90 -5.52 -8.06 12.81
C TYR A 90 -5.68 -6.54 12.70
N LYS A 91 -5.97 -5.89 13.83
CA LYS A 91 -5.90 -4.42 13.94
C LYS A 91 -4.44 -3.97 13.69
N GLY A 92 -4.25 -3.11 12.68
CA GLY A 92 -2.92 -2.57 12.31
C GLY A 92 -2.35 -3.11 10.99
N ASP A 93 -2.87 -4.22 10.45
CA ASP A 93 -2.46 -4.73 9.14
C ASP A 93 -2.74 -3.72 8.03
N TRP A 94 -3.84 -2.99 8.12
CA TRP A 94 -4.18 -1.90 7.20
C TRP A 94 -3.17 -0.76 7.24
N VAL A 95 -2.73 -0.33 8.43
CA VAL A 95 -1.76 0.78 8.54
C VAL A 95 -0.42 0.37 7.91
N ARG A 96 0.02 -0.87 8.11
CA ARG A 96 1.21 -1.41 7.45
C ARG A 96 1.04 -1.52 5.94
N ALA A 97 -0.11 -2.00 5.49
CA ALA A 97 -0.42 -2.12 4.06
C ALA A 97 -0.47 -0.75 3.35
N VAL A 98 -1.08 0.26 3.97
CA VAL A 98 -1.10 1.64 3.48
C VAL A 98 0.30 2.20 3.40
N ARG A 99 1.10 2.08 4.47
CA ARG A 99 2.49 2.55 4.49
C ARG A 99 3.33 1.92 3.37
N ARG A 100 3.27 0.60 3.21
CA ARG A 100 3.97 -0.12 2.15
C ARG A 100 3.50 0.30 0.76
N GLY A 101 2.19 0.49 0.58
CA GLY A 101 1.64 1.01 -0.67
C GLY A 101 2.13 2.42 -1.00
N VAL A 102 2.20 3.31 0.00
CA VAL A 102 2.78 4.66 -0.15
C VAL A 102 4.24 4.57 -0.57
N TRP A 103 5.05 3.71 0.07
CA TRP A 103 6.43 3.52 -0.34
C TRP A 103 6.56 3.05 -1.78
N VAL A 104 5.75 2.07 -2.21
CA VAL A 104 5.76 1.62 -3.60
C VAL A 104 5.41 2.77 -4.55
N GLY A 105 4.36 3.54 -4.25
CA GLY A 105 3.98 4.69 -5.07
C GLY A 105 5.06 5.76 -5.16
N LEU A 106 5.72 6.08 -4.05
CA LEU A 106 6.82 7.04 -4.00
C LEU A 106 8.02 6.55 -4.82
N VAL A 107 8.42 5.28 -4.65
CA VAL A 107 9.52 4.70 -5.43
C VAL A 107 9.19 4.73 -6.91
N VAL A 108 8.03 4.24 -7.32
CA VAL A 108 7.64 4.21 -8.72
C VAL A 108 7.57 5.62 -9.30
N GLY A 109 6.90 6.55 -8.61
CA GLY A 109 6.81 7.95 -9.07
C GLY A 109 8.19 8.59 -9.22
N PHE A 110 9.07 8.40 -8.24
CA PHE A 110 10.45 8.89 -8.30
C PHE A 110 11.24 8.30 -9.48
N LEU A 111 11.14 6.99 -9.70
CA LEU A 111 11.80 6.33 -10.83
C LEU A 111 11.24 6.79 -12.19
N VAL A 112 9.93 7.08 -12.28
CA VAL A 112 9.32 7.63 -13.49
C VAL A 112 9.83 9.05 -13.76
N VAL A 113 9.97 9.90 -12.72
CA VAL A 113 10.60 11.23 -12.85
C VAL A 113 12.03 11.11 -13.39
N LEU A 114 12.84 10.25 -12.77
CA LEU A 114 14.21 10.02 -13.24
C LEU A 114 14.25 9.50 -14.68
N ARG A 115 13.32 8.61 -15.02
CA ARG A 115 13.22 8.05 -16.36
C ARG A 115 12.81 9.10 -17.38
N SER A 116 11.92 10.04 -17.02
CA SER A 116 11.45 11.08 -17.95
C SER A 116 12.52 12.12 -18.28
N GLN A 117 13.50 12.29 -17.38
CA GLN A 117 14.63 13.22 -17.53
C GLN A 117 15.91 12.53 -18.05
N ASP A 118 15.80 11.27 -18.49
CA ASP A 118 16.93 10.42 -18.90
C ASP A 118 18.06 10.30 -17.85
N ALA A 119 17.73 10.51 -16.57
CA ALA A 119 18.64 10.39 -15.42
C ALA A 119 18.57 9.00 -14.75
N PHE A 120 17.69 8.11 -15.23
CA PHE A 120 17.51 6.78 -14.67
C PHE A 120 18.74 5.88 -14.92
N SER A 121 19.19 5.21 -13.86
CA SER A 121 20.17 4.13 -13.95
C SER A 121 19.79 2.97 -13.05
N TRP A 122 20.09 1.74 -13.47
CA TRP A 122 19.83 0.53 -12.68
C TRP A 122 20.43 0.58 -11.27
N PRO A 123 21.68 1.05 -11.07
CA PRO A 123 22.24 1.19 -9.73
C PRO A 123 21.44 2.15 -8.84
N LEU A 124 20.95 3.26 -9.39
CA LEU A 124 20.14 4.22 -8.64
C LEU A 124 18.79 3.63 -8.23
N ALA A 125 18.16 2.85 -9.11
CA ALA A 125 16.93 2.14 -8.79
C ALA A 125 17.12 1.13 -7.65
N LEU A 126 18.21 0.36 -7.69
CA LEU A 126 18.58 -0.57 -6.61
C LEU A 126 18.87 0.17 -5.30
N PHE A 127 19.62 1.26 -5.35
CA PHE A 127 19.91 2.09 -4.19
C PHE A 127 18.64 2.58 -3.50
N VAL A 128 17.69 3.13 -4.28
CA VAL A 128 16.40 3.61 -3.76
C VAL A 128 15.60 2.46 -3.14
N ALA A 129 15.54 1.31 -3.81
CA ALA A 129 14.83 0.15 -3.29
C ALA A 129 15.41 -0.34 -1.94
N VAL A 130 16.74 -0.39 -1.83
CA VAL A 130 17.43 -0.76 -0.59
C VAL A 130 17.18 0.28 0.51
N MET A 131 17.25 1.57 0.20
CA MET A 131 16.97 2.64 1.18
C MET A 131 15.54 2.58 1.71
N VAL A 132 14.56 2.33 0.83
CA VAL A 132 13.16 2.19 1.27
C VAL A 132 12.98 0.93 2.12
N ALA A 133 13.60 -0.19 1.76
CA ALA A 133 13.59 -1.38 2.59
C ALA A 133 14.23 -1.11 3.96
N PHE A 134 15.37 -0.42 3.99
CA PHE A 134 16.05 -0.03 5.22
C PHE A 134 15.17 0.86 6.10
N VAL A 135 14.59 1.93 5.56
CA VAL A 135 13.67 2.82 6.29
C VAL A 135 12.46 2.05 6.82
N GLU A 136 11.85 1.19 6.01
CA GLU A 136 10.72 0.38 6.43
C GLU A 136 11.10 -0.59 7.56
N THR A 137 12.30 -1.17 7.52
CA THR A 137 12.79 -2.03 8.62
C THR A 137 13.06 -1.24 9.89
N SER A 138 13.70 -0.08 9.81
CA SER A 138 13.98 0.78 10.95
C SER A 138 12.69 1.23 11.64
N LEU A 139 11.70 1.69 10.86
CA LEU A 139 10.38 2.09 11.37
C LEU A 139 9.57 0.91 11.94
N SER A 140 9.91 -0.32 11.55
CA SER A 140 9.25 -1.53 12.06
C SER A 140 9.85 -2.02 13.37
N VAL A 141 11.10 -1.68 13.70
CA VAL A 141 11.81 -2.10 14.93
C VAL A 141 11.46 -1.22 16.13
N GLU A 142 11.10 0.04 15.91
CA GLU A 142 10.78 1.02 16.96
C GLU A 142 9.41 0.81 17.63
N ARG A 143 8.74 -0.34 17.38
CA ARG A 143 7.41 -0.70 17.93
C ARG A 143 7.39 -2.14 18.41
#